data_AF-A0A7C9K5U8-F1
#
_entry.id   AF-A0A7C9K5U8-F1
#
_cell.length_a   1.000
_cell.length_b   1.000
_cell.length_c   1.000
_cell.angle_alpha   90.00
_cell.angle_beta   90.00
_cell.angle_gamma   90.00
#
_symmetry.space_group_name_H-M   'P 1'
#
loop_
_entity.id
_entity.type
_entity.pdbx_description
1 polymer ?
#
loop_
_entity_poly.entity_id
_entity_poly.type
_entity_poly.pdbx_seq_one_letter_code
_entity_poly.pdbx_strand_id
1 'polypeptide(L)'
;MQTAEVSLNKYLMWFALVYLASSLVFGTVVSWLDLESNSFLGIIVLMLSASIAVQFFVKDHQRALMRAELRYLSFWSWLASVFISVVELLAVFAYSFYEIYGVIAWLDVQAELAALLFELSIDLHALYAIIAVVLLIFWGLTRLAYGFANKAFTKQLNTLA
;
A
#
# COMPACT_ATOMS: atom_id res chain seq x y z
N MET A 1 0.10 27.66 -24.07
CA MET A 1 -1.10 26.91 -23.65
C MET A 1 -1.02 26.73 -22.15
N GLN A 2 -1.82 27.48 -21.39
CA GLN A 2 -1.95 27.26 -19.95
C GLN A 2 -2.70 25.95 -19.74
N THR A 3 -1.99 24.90 -19.35
CA THR A 3 -2.61 23.69 -18.82
C THR A 3 -3.22 24.07 -17.48
N ALA A 4 -4.55 24.17 -17.40
CA ALA A 4 -5.22 24.21 -16.10
C ALA A 4 -4.64 23.08 -15.23
N GLU A 5 -4.20 23.39 -14.02
CA GLU A 5 -3.64 22.39 -13.11
C GLU A 5 -4.70 21.32 -12.86
N VAL A 6 -4.49 20.14 -13.43
CA VAL A 6 -5.35 18.98 -13.20
C VAL A 6 -5.08 18.51 -11.77
N SER A 7 -6.09 18.62 -10.90
CA SER A 7 -5.98 18.14 -9.53
C SER A 7 -5.88 16.61 -9.50
N LEU A 8 -4.68 16.10 -9.19
CA LEU A 8 -4.40 14.67 -9.10
C LEU A 8 -4.87 14.04 -7.78
N ASN A 9 -5.18 14.87 -6.77
CA ASN A 9 -5.53 14.44 -5.42
C ASN A 9 -6.81 13.59 -5.39
N LYS A 10 -7.77 13.88 -6.29
CA LYS A 10 -8.99 13.08 -6.45
C LYS A 10 -8.65 11.62 -6.79
N TYR A 11 -7.71 11.39 -7.69
CA TYR A 11 -7.33 10.04 -8.14
C TYR A 11 -6.44 9.32 -7.13
N LEU A 12 -5.62 10.07 -6.39
CA LEU A 12 -4.90 9.54 -5.23
C LEU A 12 -5.87 9.06 -4.14
N MET A 13 -6.94 9.81 -3.88
CA MET A 13 -7.98 9.41 -2.94
C MET A 13 -8.69 8.13 -3.39
N TRP A 14 -9.03 8.02 -4.68
CA TRP A 14 -9.59 6.78 -5.24
C TRP A 14 -8.64 5.60 -5.10
N PHE A 15 -7.34 5.80 -5.36
CA PHE A 15 -6.33 4.77 -5.10
C PHE A 15 -6.36 4.33 -3.63
N ALA A 16 -6.29 5.27 -2.69
CA ALA A 16 -6.21 4.98 -1.26
C ALA A 16 -7.46 4.24 -0.76
N LEU A 17 -8.65 4.67 -1.18
CA LEU A 17 -9.91 4.03 -0.82
C LEU A 17 -10.00 2.59 -1.36
N VAL A 18 -9.65 2.39 -2.63
CA VAL A 18 -9.67 1.05 -3.23
C VAL A 18 -8.61 0.16 -2.59
N TYR A 19 -7.44 0.69 -2.31
CA TYR A 19 -6.35 -0.04 -1.68
C TYR A 19 -6.76 -0.53 -0.30
N LEU A 20 -7.26 0.36 0.56
CA LEU A 20 -7.75 0.04 1.90
C LEU A 20 -8.93 -0.93 1.87
N ALA A 21 -9.92 -0.69 1.00
CA ALA A 21 -11.08 -1.58 0.91
C ALA A 21 -10.65 -2.98 0.46
N SER A 22 -9.75 -3.07 -0.53
CA SER A 22 -9.25 -4.33 -1.03
C SER A 22 -8.37 -5.03 0.00
N SER A 23 -7.44 -4.33 0.67
CA SER A 23 -6.58 -4.93 1.71
C SER A 23 -7.42 -5.55 2.82
N LEU A 24 -8.46 -4.86 3.29
CA LEU A 24 -9.38 -5.39 4.31
C LEU A 24 -10.16 -6.62 3.83
N VAL A 25 -10.73 -6.56 2.62
CA VAL A 25 -11.48 -7.69 2.03
C VAL A 25 -10.55 -8.90 1.85
N PHE A 26 -9.40 -8.71 1.23
CA PHE A 26 -8.44 -9.79 1.00
C PHE A 26 -7.88 -10.34 2.32
N GLY A 27 -7.55 -9.47 3.29
CA GLY A 27 -7.08 -9.89 4.60
C GLY A 27 -8.12 -10.76 5.33
N THR A 28 -9.40 -10.36 5.29
CA THR A 28 -10.50 -11.14 5.88
C THR A 28 -10.68 -12.49 5.18
N VAL A 29 -10.67 -12.51 3.84
CA VAL A 29 -10.84 -13.76 3.07
C VAL A 29 -9.69 -14.73 3.29
N VAL A 30 -8.44 -14.25 3.29
CA VAL A 30 -7.25 -15.07 3.55
C VAL A 30 -7.30 -15.67 4.94
N SER A 31 -7.65 -14.86 5.95
CA SER A 31 -7.83 -15.33 7.33
C SER A 31 -8.95 -16.35 7.44
N TRP A 32 -10.06 -16.17 6.74
CA TRP A 32 -11.22 -17.07 6.83
C TRP A 32 -11.01 -18.41 6.13
N LEU A 33 -10.23 -18.42 5.04
CA LEU A 33 -9.90 -19.63 4.27
C LEU A 33 -8.64 -20.33 4.78
N ASP A 34 -8.02 -19.82 5.85
CA ASP A 34 -6.76 -20.30 6.43
C ASP A 34 -5.68 -20.55 5.36
N LEU A 35 -5.61 -19.62 4.40
CA LEU A 35 -4.63 -19.70 3.32
C LEU A 35 -3.30 -19.17 3.85
N GLU A 36 -2.21 -19.94 3.63
CA GLU A 36 -0.86 -19.42 3.83
C GLU A 36 -0.74 -18.06 3.12
N SER A 37 -0.21 -17.07 3.84
CA SER A 37 -0.18 -15.67 3.41
C SER A 37 0.61 -15.53 2.12
N ASN A 38 -0.07 -15.64 0.99
CA ASN A 38 0.53 -15.55 -0.33
C ASN A 38 0.88 -14.09 -0.61
N SER A 39 2.18 -13.79 -0.65
CA SER A 39 2.73 -12.46 -0.97
C SER A 39 2.21 -11.89 -2.31
N PHE A 40 1.68 -12.75 -3.18
CA PHE A 40 1.10 -12.39 -4.47
C PHE A 40 -0.19 -11.55 -4.35
N LEU A 41 -0.97 -11.71 -3.28
CA LEU A 41 -2.23 -10.99 -3.10
C LEU A 41 -2.02 -9.49 -2.94
N GLY A 42 -0.94 -9.06 -2.28
CA GLY A 42 -0.59 -7.65 -2.15
C GLY A 42 -0.34 -6.98 -3.50
N ILE A 43 0.21 -7.71 -4.46
CA ILE A 43 0.44 -7.22 -5.83
C ILE A 43 -0.89 -7.02 -6.56
N ILE A 44 -1.84 -7.95 -6.39
CA ILE A 44 -3.18 -7.84 -7.00
C ILE A 44 -3.91 -6.61 -6.47
N VAL A 45 -3.91 -6.41 -5.14
CA VAL A 45 -4.50 -5.24 -4.49
C VAL A 45 -3.89 -3.94 -5.03
N LEU A 46 -2.55 -3.89 -5.14
CA LEU A 46 -1.83 -2.74 -5.69
C LEU A 46 -2.21 -2.46 -7.15
N MET A 47 -2.23 -3.50 -7.99
CA MET A 47 -2.56 -3.37 -9.41
C MET A 47 -4.01 -2.94 -9.63
N LEU A 48 -4.95 -3.51 -8.87
CA LEU A 48 -6.36 -3.14 -8.93
C LEU A 48 -6.56 -1.66 -8.57
N SER A 49 -5.94 -1.23 -7.46
CA SER A 49 -6.03 0.15 -6.97
C SER A 49 -5.44 1.16 -7.96
N ALA A 50 -4.27 0.86 -8.52
CA ALA A 50 -3.67 1.69 -9.56
C ALA A 50 -4.54 1.74 -10.82
N SER A 51 -5.10 0.59 -11.24
CA SER A 51 -5.96 0.50 -12.43
C SER A 51 -7.21 1.35 -12.28
N ILE A 52 -7.89 1.31 -11.13
CA ILE A 52 -9.08 2.12 -10.87
C ILE A 52 -8.75 3.62 -10.88
N ALA A 53 -7.66 4.03 -10.24
CA ALA A 53 -7.25 5.44 -10.25
C ALA A 53 -6.99 5.96 -11.67
N VAL A 54 -6.30 5.17 -12.50
CA VAL A 54 -6.03 5.51 -13.91
C VAL A 54 -7.33 5.50 -14.72
N GLN A 55 -8.21 4.52 -14.52
CA GLN A 55 -9.49 4.43 -15.22
C GLN A 55 -10.35 5.66 -14.98
N PHE A 56 -10.47 6.12 -13.72
CA PHE A 56 -11.20 7.34 -13.41
C PHE A 56 -10.57 8.57 -14.04
N PHE A 57 -9.23 8.68 -14.05
CA PHE A 57 -8.54 9.78 -14.73
C PHE A 57 -8.84 9.79 -16.23
N VAL A 58 -8.72 8.63 -16.88
CA VAL A 58 -8.99 8.48 -18.32
C VAL A 58 -10.44 8.80 -18.64
N LYS A 59 -11.39 8.37 -17.80
CA LYS A 59 -12.80 8.68 -17.96
C LYS A 59 -13.09 10.18 -17.84
N ASP A 60 -12.49 10.85 -16.87
CA ASP A 60 -12.73 12.27 -16.60
C ASP A 60 -12.04 13.19 -17.63
N HIS A 61 -10.84 12.82 -18.10
CA HIS A 61 -10.03 13.68 -18.97
C HIS A 61 -9.91 13.21 -20.41
N GLN A 62 -10.46 12.04 -20.75
CA GLN A 62 -10.43 11.43 -22.10
C GLN A 62 -9.01 11.33 -22.69
N ARG A 63 -8.00 11.19 -21.81
CA ARG A 63 -6.60 11.07 -22.21
C ARG A 63 -5.82 10.21 -21.22
N ALA A 64 -4.68 9.71 -21.68
CA ALA A 64 -3.70 9.04 -20.85
C ALA A 64 -3.01 10.02 -19.87
N LEU A 65 -2.46 9.46 -18.79
CA LEU A 65 -1.60 10.19 -17.87
C LEU A 65 -0.28 10.57 -18.55
N MET A 66 0.14 11.81 -18.35
CA MET A 66 1.45 12.31 -18.72
C MET A 66 2.54 11.76 -17.78
N ARG A 67 3.81 11.83 -18.20
CA ARG A 67 4.95 11.33 -17.40
C ARG A 67 5.05 11.97 -16.01
N ALA A 68 4.75 13.27 -15.90
CA ALA A 68 4.76 13.98 -14.62
C ALA A 68 3.63 13.51 -13.70
N GLU A 69 2.41 13.38 -14.22
CA GLU A 69 1.23 12.91 -13.49
C GLU A 69 1.40 11.47 -13.02
N LEU A 70 1.97 10.62 -13.87
CA LEU A 70 2.27 9.22 -13.54
C LEU A 70 3.29 9.12 -12.42
N ARG A 71 4.35 9.95 -12.44
CA ARG A 71 5.36 9.97 -11.38
C ARG A 71 4.78 10.47 -10.06
N TYR A 72 3.96 11.52 -10.12
CA TYR A 72 3.26 12.05 -8.94
C TYR A 72 2.35 10.99 -8.32
N LEU A 73 1.41 10.44 -9.11
CA LEU A 73 0.47 9.44 -8.61
C LEU A 73 1.18 8.19 -8.11
N SER A 74 2.19 7.69 -8.82
CA SER A 74 2.91 6.49 -8.37
C SER A 74 3.63 6.71 -7.02
N PHE A 75 4.24 7.89 -6.83
CA PHE A 75 4.99 8.18 -5.60
C PHE A 75 4.04 8.38 -4.42
N TRP A 76 3.01 9.20 -4.59
CA TRP A 76 2.07 9.48 -3.50
C TRP A 76 1.19 8.28 -3.17
N SER A 77 0.82 7.44 -4.15
CA SER A 77 0.12 6.19 -3.90
C SER A 77 1.00 5.15 -3.20
N TRP A 78 2.30 5.12 -3.50
CA TRP A 78 3.26 4.32 -2.74
C TRP A 78 3.32 4.80 -1.28
N LEU A 79 3.42 6.11 -1.05
CA LEU A 79 3.44 6.65 0.31
C LEU A 79 2.14 6.37 1.06
N ALA A 80 0.98 6.54 0.39
CA ALA A 80 -0.33 6.28 0.97
C ALA A 80 -0.51 4.79 1.33
N SER A 81 -0.07 3.86 0.48
CA SER A 81 -0.13 2.43 0.78
C SER A 81 0.77 2.05 1.95
N VAL A 82 1.99 2.58 2.04
CA VAL A 82 2.85 2.39 3.22
C VAL A 82 2.16 2.90 4.48
N PHE A 83 1.57 4.10 4.44
CA PHE A 83 0.86 4.66 5.59
C PHE A 83 -0.34 3.80 6.01
N ILE A 84 -1.14 3.32 5.05
CA ILE A 84 -2.26 2.41 5.30
C ILE A 84 -1.76 1.12 5.94
N SER A 85 -0.71 0.49 5.42
CA SER A 85 -0.16 -0.75 5.98
C SER A 85 0.37 -0.56 7.40
N VAL A 86 0.98 0.59 7.71
CA VAL A 86 1.40 0.92 9.09
C VAL A 86 0.18 1.06 10.01
N VAL A 87 -0.87 1.74 9.56
CA VAL A 87 -2.12 1.88 10.33
C VAL A 87 -2.80 0.52 10.56
N GLU A 88 -2.86 -0.34 9.54
CA GLU A 88 -3.39 -1.70 9.66
C GLU A 88 -2.58 -2.54 10.67
N LEU A 89 -1.24 -2.48 10.58
CA LEU A 89 -0.36 -3.17 11.52
C LEU A 89 -0.56 -2.67 12.95
N LEU A 90 -0.67 -1.36 13.15
CA LEU A 90 -0.94 -0.77 14.47
C LEU A 90 -2.31 -1.17 15.01
N ALA A 91 -3.33 -1.28 14.15
CA ALA A 91 -4.66 -1.73 14.54
C ALA A 91 -4.65 -3.20 14.99
N VAL A 92 -3.96 -4.08 14.25
CA VAL A 92 -3.77 -5.48 14.65
C VAL A 92 -3.01 -5.57 15.97
N PHE A 93 -1.92 -4.81 16.10
CA PHE A 93 -1.13 -4.77 17.33
C PHE A 93 -1.96 -4.30 18.54
N ALA A 94 -2.76 -3.25 18.37
CA ALA A 94 -3.64 -2.74 19.43
C ALA A 94 -4.72 -3.76 19.82
N TYR A 95 -5.28 -4.48 18.85
CA TYR A 95 -6.25 -5.55 19.10
C TYR A 95 -5.62 -6.70 19.89
N SER A 96 -4.46 -7.21 19.45
CA SER A 96 -3.74 -8.28 20.16
C SER A 96 -3.28 -7.85 21.55
N PHE A 97 -2.83 -6.60 21.70
CA PHE A 97 -2.44 -6.05 23.00
C PHE A 97 -3.63 -5.97 23.95
N TYR A 98 -4.81 -5.56 23.47
CA TYR A 98 -6.04 -5.55 24.27
C TYR A 98 -6.43 -6.97 24.75
N GLU A 99 -6.37 -7.98 23.87
CA GLU A 99 -6.66 -9.37 24.25
C GLU A 99 -5.63 -9.94 25.25
N ILE A 100 -4.35 -9.66 25.06
CA ILE A 100 -3.25 -10.21 25.87
C ILE A 100 -3.15 -9.49 27.23
N TYR A 101 -3.13 -8.15 27.25
CA TYR A 101 -2.95 -7.38 28.49
C TYR A 101 -4.23 -7.24 29.32
N GLY A 102 -5.41 -7.55 28.75
CA GLY A 102 -6.60 -7.82 29.55
C GLY A 102 -6.44 -9.03 30.49
N VAL A 103 -5.51 -9.94 30.18
CA VAL A 103 -5.25 -11.19 30.93
C VAL A 103 -4.01 -11.10 31.83
N ILE A 104 -3.02 -10.26 31.50
CA ILE A 104 -1.67 -10.25 32.13
C ILE A 104 -1.44 -9.00 33.00
N ALA A 105 -2.45 -8.47 33.70
CA ALA A 105 -2.27 -7.36 34.64
C ALA A 105 -1.43 -7.72 35.91
N TRP A 106 -0.78 -8.89 35.95
CA TRP A 106 0.08 -9.33 37.05
C TRP A 106 1.26 -10.15 36.50
N LEU A 107 2.34 -9.51 36.07
CA LEU A 107 3.72 -10.02 36.19
C LEU A 107 4.74 -9.00 35.68
N ASP A 108 5.97 -9.14 36.18
CA ASP A 108 7.11 -8.22 36.11
C ASP A 108 7.69 -8.06 34.67
N VAL A 109 7.00 -7.31 33.80
CA VAL A 109 7.35 -7.11 32.37
C VAL A 109 8.70 -6.38 32.15
N GLN A 110 9.27 -5.74 33.17
CA GLN A 110 10.38 -4.80 32.97
C GLN A 110 11.74 -5.44 32.65
N ALA A 111 12.03 -6.63 33.17
CA ALA A 111 13.33 -7.27 33.00
C ALA A 111 13.47 -8.00 31.65
N GLU A 112 12.40 -8.67 31.19
CA GLU A 112 12.38 -9.32 29.86
C GLU A 112 12.35 -8.31 28.72
N LEU A 113 11.63 -7.19 28.88
CA LEU A 113 11.58 -6.12 27.88
C LEU A 113 12.97 -5.50 27.63
N ALA A 114 13.77 -5.34 28.69
CA ALA A 114 15.13 -4.78 28.58
C ALA A 114 16.11 -5.73 27.88
N ALA A 115 16.01 -7.05 28.13
CA ALA A 115 16.83 -8.06 27.46
C ALA A 115 16.47 -8.17 25.96
N LEU A 116 15.16 -8.13 25.64
CA LEU A 116 14.65 -8.17 24.28
C LEU A 116 15.05 -6.91 23.48
N LEU A 117 15.06 -5.74 24.12
CA LEU A 117 15.56 -4.48 23.53
C LEU A 117 17.08 -4.49 23.30
N PHE A 118 17.85 -5.17 24.14
CA PHE A 118 19.31 -5.27 24.01
C PHE A 118 19.72 -6.24 22.89
N GLU A 119 19.03 -7.38 22.76
CA GLU A 119 19.24 -8.34 21.67
C GLU A 119 18.82 -7.76 20.30
N LEU A 120 17.79 -6.92 20.27
CA LEU A 120 17.35 -6.17 19.08
C LEU A 120 18.36 -5.09 18.62
N SER A 121 19.27 -4.65 19.48
CA SER A 121 20.18 -3.52 19.19
C SER A 121 21.32 -3.87 18.22
N ILE A 122 21.70 -5.15 18.12
CA ILE A 122 22.86 -5.61 17.36
C ILE A 122 22.53 -5.81 15.86
N ASP A 123 21.25 -5.94 15.50
CA ASP A 123 20.83 -6.22 14.11
C ASP A 123 19.96 -5.09 13.48
N LEU A 124 19.93 -3.93 14.14
CA LEU A 124 19.11 -2.78 13.74
C LEU A 124 19.48 -2.26 12.33
N HIS A 125 20.75 -2.34 11.95
CA HIS A 125 21.23 -1.91 10.63
C HIS A 125 20.78 -2.86 9.51
N ALA A 126 20.82 -4.18 9.75
CA ALA A 126 20.30 -5.15 8.80
C ALA A 126 18.78 -5.01 8.66
N LEU A 127 18.07 -4.78 9.78
CA LEU A 127 16.64 -4.50 9.78
C LEU A 127 16.32 -3.24 8.95
N TYR A 128 17.03 -2.13 9.15
CA TYR A 128 16.83 -0.92 8.33
C TYR A 128 17.15 -1.16 6.85
N ALA A 129 18.19 -1.94 6.54
CA ALA A 129 18.52 -2.30 5.17
C ALA A 129 17.41 -3.14 4.52
N ILE A 130 16.86 -4.13 5.23
CA ILE A 130 15.74 -4.95 4.77
C ILE A 130 14.52 -4.08 4.52
N ILE A 131 14.15 -3.22 5.48
CA ILE A 131 13.01 -2.29 5.33
C ILE A 131 13.21 -1.39 4.11
N ALA A 132 14.40 -0.80 3.94
CA ALA A 132 14.71 0.04 2.80
C ALA A 132 14.57 -0.72 1.47
N VAL A 133 15.09 -1.94 1.39
CA VAL A 133 14.98 -2.79 0.20
C VAL A 133 13.51 -3.12 -0.10
N VAL A 134 12.73 -3.51 0.90
CA VAL A 134 11.29 -3.81 0.75
C VAL A 134 10.54 -2.58 0.25
N LEU A 135 10.78 -1.40 0.84
CA LEU A 135 10.18 -0.15 0.42
C LEU A 135 10.54 0.23 -1.01
N LEU A 136 11.79 0.01 -1.43
CA LEU A 136 12.24 0.25 -2.80
C LEU A 136 11.61 -0.71 -3.82
N ILE A 137 11.52 -2.00 -3.48
CA ILE A 137 10.82 -2.99 -4.32
C ILE A 137 9.36 -2.58 -4.46
N PHE A 138 8.70 -2.23 -3.36
CA PHE A 138 7.30 -1.83 -3.35
C PHE A 138 7.04 -0.53 -4.14
N TRP A 139 7.96 0.44 -4.06
CA TRP A 139 7.93 1.63 -4.91
C TRP A 139 8.05 1.27 -6.40
N GLY A 140 8.96 0.36 -6.75
CA GLY A 140 9.12 -0.18 -8.10
C GLY A 140 7.84 -0.84 -8.62
N LEU A 141 7.21 -1.69 -7.82
CA LEU A 141 5.96 -2.37 -8.14
C LEU A 141 4.81 -1.37 -8.36
N THR A 142 4.71 -0.35 -7.50
CA THR A 142 3.68 0.70 -7.64
C THR A 142 3.85 1.45 -8.96
N ARG A 143 5.09 1.79 -9.31
CA ARG A 143 5.40 2.45 -10.58
C ARG A 143 5.09 1.58 -11.79
N LEU A 144 5.37 0.27 -11.72
CA LEU A 144 5.01 -0.68 -12.76
C LEU A 144 3.49 -0.81 -12.91
N ALA A 145 2.75 -0.89 -11.81
CA ALA A 145 1.29 -0.97 -11.80
C ALA A 145 0.65 0.22 -12.53
N TYR A 146 1.07 1.45 -12.21
CA TYR A 146 0.63 2.65 -12.92
C TYR A 146 1.04 2.65 -14.40
N GLY A 147 2.26 2.17 -14.70
CA GLY A 147 2.75 2.04 -16.08
C GLY A 147 1.92 1.09 -16.93
N PHE A 148 1.57 -0.08 -16.40
CA PHE A 148 0.72 -1.06 -17.08
C PHE A 148 -0.71 -0.55 -17.24
N ALA A 149 -1.31 -0.01 -16.17
CA ALA A 149 -2.65 0.55 -16.22
C ALA A 149 -2.76 1.67 -17.28
N ASN A 150 -1.84 2.63 -17.27
CA ASN A 150 -1.86 3.73 -18.24
C ASN A 150 -1.75 3.24 -19.69
N LYS A 151 -0.86 2.27 -19.96
CA LYS A 151 -0.75 1.65 -21.30
C LYS A 151 -2.02 0.92 -21.71
N ALA A 152 -2.63 0.16 -20.80
CA ALA A 152 -3.84 -0.60 -21.07
C ALA A 152 -5.01 0.31 -21.46
N PHE A 153 -5.27 1.37 -20.67
CA PHE A 153 -6.37 2.30 -20.95
C PHE A 153 -6.09 3.22 -22.15
N THR A 154 -4.83 3.55 -22.42
CA THR A 154 -4.47 4.26 -23.67
C THR A 154 -4.80 3.43 -24.90
N LYS A 155 -4.50 2.12 -24.87
CA LYS A 155 -4.85 1.22 -25.97
C LYS A 155 -6.35 1.14 -26.19
N GLN A 156 -7.14 1.13 -25.12
CA GLN A 156 -8.61 1.12 -25.19
C GLN A 156 -9.17 2.41 -25.79
N LEU A 157 -8.63 3.58 -25.43
CA LEU A 157 -9.03 4.86 -26.05
C LEU A 157 -8.83 4.84 -27.57
N ASN A 158 -7.68 4.35 -28.03
CA ASN A 158 -7.35 4.29 -29.46
C ASN A 158 -8.18 3.27 -30.26
N THR A 159 -8.79 2.29 -29.60
CA THR A 159 -9.68 1.32 -30.26
C THR A 159 -11.14 1.77 -30.34
N LEU A 160 -11.52 2.79 -29.57
CA LEU A 160 -12.90 3.31 -29.50
C LEU A 160 -13.09 4.63 -30.27
N ALA A 161 -12.00 5.24 -30.73
CA ALA A 161 -11.98 6.43 -31.59
C ALA A 161 -11.91 6.02 -33.07
#